data_AF-A0A973A9D2-F1
#
_entry.id   AF-A0A973A9D2-F1
#
_cell.length_a   1.000
_cell.length_b   1.000
_cell.length_c   1.000
_cell.angle_alpha   90.00
_cell.angle_beta   90.00
_cell.angle_gamma   90.00
#
_symmetry.space_group_name_H-M   'P 1'
#
loop_
_entity.id
_entity.type
_entity.pdbx_description
1 polymer ?
#
loop_
_entity_poly.entity_id
_entity_poly.type
_entity_poly.pdbx_seq_one_letter_code
_entity_poly.pdbx_strand_id
1 'polypeptide(L)'
;MKHLMCLFVAMSLSINAYSKEIQLDDGARFVTKDENPYSQLCIAALESRDAIKAKAEELGIGRRAQKQVVCNDLSLYEFAEKHREDIREWSVANVQ
;
A
#
# COMPACT_ATOMS: atom_id res chain seq x y z
N MET A 1 -60.16 2.01 6.53
CA MET A 1 -59.15 3.03 6.18
C MET A 1 -57.80 2.31 6.24
N LYS A 2 -57.25 1.69 5.19
CA LYS A 2 -56.74 2.19 3.89
C LYS A 2 -55.65 3.28 4.05
N HIS A 3 -54.51 3.01 3.40
CA HIS A 3 -53.28 3.80 3.24
C HIS A 3 -52.26 3.61 4.38
N LEU A 4 -51.25 2.73 4.30
CA LEU A 4 -50.22 2.53 3.25
C LEU A 4 -49.47 3.83 2.94
N MET A 5 -48.37 4.09 3.63
CA MET A 5 -47.23 4.83 3.06
C MET A 5 -45.92 4.26 3.60
N CYS A 6 -45.03 4.00 2.65
CA CYS A 6 -43.84 3.17 2.73
C CYS A 6 -42.76 3.73 3.65
N LEU A 7 -42.22 2.84 4.49
CA LEU A 7 -40.87 2.94 5.05
C LEU A 7 -39.87 2.88 3.88
N PHE A 8 -39.41 4.03 3.39
CA PHE A 8 -38.16 4.11 2.64
C PHE A 8 -37.03 4.37 3.64
N VAL A 9 -36.55 3.31 4.29
CA VAL A 9 -35.24 3.34 4.93
C VAL A 9 -34.24 3.35 3.79
N ALA A 10 -33.77 4.53 3.41
CA ALA A 10 -32.61 4.66 2.55
C ALA A 10 -31.41 4.11 3.33
N MET A 11 -31.12 2.83 3.13
CA MET A 11 -29.82 2.26 3.46
C MET A 11 -28.82 2.98 2.56
N SER A 12 -28.23 4.06 3.08
CA SER A 12 -27.00 4.60 2.55
C SER A 12 -25.95 3.50 2.70
N LEU A 13 -25.70 2.78 1.61
CA LEU A 13 -24.50 1.95 1.45
C LEU A 13 -23.32 2.93 1.50
N SER A 14 -22.78 3.13 2.70
CA SER A 14 -21.46 3.70 2.87
C SER A 14 -20.50 2.76 2.17
N ILE A 15 -20.09 3.12 0.96
CA ILE A 15 -19.02 2.44 0.24
C ILE A 15 -17.75 2.78 1.02
N ASN A 16 -17.39 1.94 1.98
CA ASN A 16 -16.10 2.04 2.63
C ASN A 16 -15.06 1.68 1.55
N ALA A 17 -14.52 2.69 0.88
CA ALA A 17 -13.30 2.52 0.10
C ALA A 17 -12.20 2.14 1.09
N TYR A 18 -11.95 0.84 1.25
CA TYR A 18 -10.91 0.32 2.12
C TYR A 18 -9.56 0.63 1.49
N SER A 19 -9.04 1.84 1.73
CA SER A 19 -7.67 2.18 1.41
C SER A 19 -6.79 1.49 2.44
N LYS A 20 -6.04 0.47 2.03
CA LYS A 20 -5.08 -0.23 2.90
C LYS A 20 -3.91 0.72 3.15
N GLU A 21 -3.99 1.46 4.24
CA GLU A 21 -2.98 2.41 4.69
C GLU A 21 -1.88 1.65 5.42
N ILE A 22 -0.65 1.79 4.96
CA ILE A 22 0.53 1.38 5.75
C ILE A 22 1.07 2.65 6.38
N GLN A 23 0.92 2.75 7.71
CA GLN A 23 1.60 3.76 8.50
C GLN A 23 3.03 3.29 8.73
N LEU A 24 3.98 4.07 8.22
CA LEU A 24 5.36 3.98 8.66
C LEU A 24 5.48 4.67 10.03
N ASP A 25 6.47 4.25 10.82
CA ASP A 25 6.73 4.69 12.20
C ASP A 25 7.03 6.21 12.32
N ASP A 26 7.21 6.91 11.20
CA ASP A 26 7.46 8.36 11.09
C ASP A 26 6.19 9.20 10.81
N GLY A 27 5.02 8.56 10.68
CA GLY A 27 3.78 9.25 10.29
C GLY A 27 3.69 9.58 8.80
N ALA A 28 4.65 9.15 7.98
CA ALA A 28 4.53 9.20 6.53
C ALA A 28 3.47 8.18 6.07
N ARG A 29 2.38 8.71 5.50
CA ARG A 29 1.25 7.91 5.03
C ARG A 29 1.44 7.51 3.58
N PHE A 30 1.87 6.27 3.33
CA PHE A 30 1.82 5.71 1.98
C PHE A 30 0.37 5.31 1.66
N VAL A 31 -0.29 6.15 0.87
CA VAL A 31 -1.66 5.89 0.38
C VAL A 31 -1.56 5.19 -0.97
N THR A 32 -1.96 3.92 -1.02
CA THR A 32 -2.29 3.30 -2.31
C THR A 32 -3.66 3.78 -2.71
N LYS A 33 -3.75 4.45 -3.86
CA LYS A 33 -5.03 4.94 -4.40
C LYS A 33 -5.91 3.80 -4.91
N ASP A 34 -5.30 2.66 -5.24
CA ASP A 34 -5.93 1.50 -5.84
C ASP A 34 -5.46 0.20 -5.14
N GLU A 35 -6.30 -0.85 -5.13
CA GLU A 35 -5.95 -2.21 -4.68
C GLU A 35 -4.93 -2.91 -5.62
N ASN A 36 -4.17 -2.13 -6.39
CA ASN A 36 -3.23 -2.62 -7.38
C ASN A 36 -2.14 -3.46 -6.67
N PRO A 37 -2.00 -4.75 -7.02
CA PRO A 37 -1.01 -5.63 -6.40
C PRO A 37 0.43 -5.13 -6.65
N TYR A 38 0.67 -4.35 -7.71
CA TYR A 38 1.98 -3.72 -7.95
C TYR A 38 2.28 -2.57 -6.98
N SER A 39 1.27 -1.84 -6.50
CA SER A 39 1.47 -0.78 -5.49
C SER A 39 1.84 -1.39 -4.13
N GLN A 40 1.33 -2.58 -3.82
CA GLN A 40 1.72 -3.32 -2.61
C GLN A 40 3.19 -3.78 -2.67
N LEU A 41 3.75 -4.03 -3.86
CA LEU A 41 5.19 -4.29 -4.01
C LEU A 41 6.03 -3.04 -3.72
N CYS A 42 5.57 -1.85 -4.12
CA CYS A 42 6.26 -0.60 -3.79
C CYS A 42 6.30 -0.34 -2.28
N ILE A 43 5.26 -0.74 -1.54
CA ILE A 43 5.29 -0.62 -0.08
C ILE A 43 6.23 -1.64 0.54
N ALA A 44 6.19 -2.91 0.09
CA ALA A 44 7.11 -3.93 0.56
C ALA A 44 8.59 -3.58 0.27
N ALA A 45 8.85 -2.79 -0.77
CA ALA A 45 10.18 -2.27 -1.10
C ALA A 45 10.75 -1.32 -0.05
N LEU A 46 9.90 -0.64 0.72
CA LEU A 46 10.34 0.21 1.84
C LEU A 46 10.87 -0.64 3.00
N GLU A 47 10.32 -1.84 3.22
CA GLU A 47 10.75 -2.70 4.32
C GLU A 47 12.08 -3.39 4.00
N SER A 48 12.15 -4.15 2.90
CA SER A 48 13.36 -4.87 2.49
C SER A 48 13.22 -5.56 1.14
N ARG A 49 14.36 -5.97 0.55
CA ARG A 49 14.36 -6.85 -0.62
C ARG A 49 13.69 -8.21 -0.36
N ASP A 50 13.71 -8.70 0.87
CA ASP A 50 13.05 -9.96 1.22
C ASP A 50 11.54 -9.77 1.40
N ALA A 51 11.10 -8.63 1.91
CA ALA A 51 9.69 -8.24 1.94
C ALA A 51 9.09 -8.15 0.52
N ILE A 52 9.84 -7.61 -0.45
CA ILE A 52 9.44 -7.63 -1.86
C ILE A 52 9.20 -9.07 -2.35
N LYS A 53 10.11 -10.01 -2.05
CA LYS A 53 9.97 -11.42 -2.47
C LYS A 53 8.74 -12.06 -1.84
N ALA A 54 8.58 -11.93 -0.52
CA ALA A 54 7.45 -12.49 0.22
C ALA A 54 6.12 -11.93 -0.31
N LYS A 55 6.04 -10.61 -0.54
CA LYS A 55 4.85 -9.97 -1.09
C LYS A 55 4.58 -10.38 -2.53
N ALA A 56 5.60 -10.54 -3.35
CA ALA A 56 5.43 -11.00 -4.73
C ALA A 56 4.94 -12.45 -4.81
N GLU A 57 5.38 -13.31 -3.89
CA GLU A 57 4.89 -14.68 -3.76
C GLU A 57 3.42 -14.71 -3.32
N GLU A 58 3.06 -13.93 -2.28
CA GLU A 58 1.68 -13.78 -1.81
C GLU A 58 0.72 -13.32 -2.91
N LEU A 59 1.18 -12.41 -3.77
CA LEU A 59 0.38 -11.82 -4.85
C LEU A 59 0.48 -12.61 -6.18
N GLY A 60 1.24 -13.70 -6.23
CA GLY A 60 1.44 -14.48 -7.46
C GLY A 60 2.17 -13.72 -8.59
N ILE A 61 2.97 -12.70 -8.25
CA ILE A 61 3.65 -11.83 -9.22
C ILE A 61 5.00 -12.44 -9.59
N GLY A 62 5.09 -12.96 -10.82
CA GLY A 62 6.33 -13.50 -11.36
C GLY A 62 7.42 -12.44 -11.60
N ARG A 63 8.69 -12.88 -11.62
CA ARG A 63 9.87 -12.01 -11.80
C ARG A 63 9.80 -11.06 -13.00
N ARG A 64 9.13 -11.47 -14.09
CA ARG A 64 8.99 -10.62 -15.29
C ARG A 64 8.12 -9.41 -15.02
N ALA A 65 7.02 -9.59 -14.28
CA ALA A 65 6.12 -8.52 -13.91
C ALA A 65 6.77 -7.61 -12.86
N GLN A 66 7.51 -8.17 -11.90
CA GLN A 66 8.27 -7.37 -10.91
C GLN A 66 9.24 -6.37 -11.58
N LYS A 67 9.91 -6.77 -12.68
CA LYS A 67 10.81 -5.89 -13.44
C LYS A 67 10.12 -4.72 -14.14
N GLN A 68 8.80 -4.76 -14.29
CA GLN A 68 8.01 -3.71 -14.91
C GLN A 68 7.41 -2.75 -13.88
N VAL A 69 7.57 -3.04 -12.59
CA VAL A 69 7.05 -2.20 -11.51
C VAL A 69 7.92 -0.96 -11.35
N VAL A 70 7.28 0.20 -11.47
CA VAL A 70 7.88 1.51 -11.24
C VAL A 70 7.20 2.13 -10.01
N CYS A 71 8.01 2.56 -9.05
CA CYS A 71 7.62 3.19 -7.80
C CYS A 71 8.24 4.58 -7.76
N ASN A 72 7.42 5.64 -7.79
CA ASN A 72 7.88 7.04 -7.79
C ASN A 72 9.03 7.29 -8.79
N ASP A 73 8.77 6.93 -10.05
CA ASP A 73 9.70 7.08 -11.20
C ASP A 73 11.00 6.24 -11.13
N LEU A 74 11.10 5.33 -10.16
CA LEU A 74 12.23 4.40 -10.01
C LEU A 74 11.78 2.97 -10.24
N SER A 75 12.66 2.09 -10.73
CA SER A 75 12.34 0.66 -10.71
C SER A 75 12.15 0.17 -9.27
N LEU A 76 11.39 -0.90 -9.09
CA LEU A 76 11.11 -1.49 -7.78
C LEU A 76 12.37 -1.67 -6.90
N TYR A 77 13.49 -2.10 -7.49
CA TYR A 77 14.72 -2.31 -6.73
C TYR A 77 15.51 -1.01 -6.52
N GLU A 78 15.55 -0.09 -7.49
CA GLU A 78 16.16 1.23 -7.28
C GLU A 78 15.44 2.01 -6.19
N PHE A 79 14.11 1.91 -6.14
CA PHE A 79 13.29 2.48 -5.08
C PHE A 79 13.62 1.88 -3.70
N ALA A 80 13.76 0.55 -3.63
CA ALA A 80 14.13 -0.14 -2.39
C ALA A 80 15.53 0.26 -1.88
N GLU A 81 16.50 0.40 -2.79
CA GLU A 81 17.87 0.81 -2.41
C GLU A 81 17.91 2.27 -1.97
N LYS A 82 17.23 3.19 -2.68
CA LYS A 82 17.18 4.61 -2.33
C LYS A 82 16.61 4.86 -0.94
N HIS A 83 15.48 4.21 -0.61
CA HIS A 83 14.78 4.48 0.64
C HIS A 83 15.25 3.62 1.82
N ARG A 84 16.13 2.63 1.58
CA ARG A 84 16.80 1.88 2.66
C ARG A 84 17.76 2.73 3.47
N GLU A 85 18.41 3.70 2.84
CA GLU A 85 19.31 4.64 3.52
C GLU A 85 18.51 5.62 4.38
N ASP A 86 17.41 6.16 3.82
CA ASP A 86 16.49 7.06 4.53
C ASP A 86 15.91 6.42 5.81
N ILE A 87 15.49 5.14 5.74
CA ILE A 87 14.98 4.41 6.90
C ILE A 87 16.08 4.18 7.95
N ARG A 88 17.32 3.86 7.53
CA ARG A 88 18.44 3.71 8.47
C ARG A 88 18.81 5.01 9.15
N GLU A 89 18.87 6.11 8.41
CA GLU A 89 19.22 7.43 8.94
C GLU A 89 18.13 7.93 9.91
N TRP A 90 16.86 7.73 9.57
CA TRP A 90 15.73 8.01 10.46
C TRP A 90 15.74 7.14 11.72
N SER A 91 16.02 5.84 11.58
CA SER A 91 16.13 4.90 12.73
C SER A 91 17.23 5.31 13.71
N VAL A 92 18.32 5.92 13.22
CA VAL A 92 19.43 6.38 14.07
C VAL A 92 19.09 7.71 14.75
N ALA A 93 18.37 8.61 14.08
CA ALA A 93 17.98 9.91 14.62
C ALA A 93 16.92 9.83 15.73
N ASN A 94 16.07 8.79 15.73
CA ASN A 94 15.02 8.59 16.73
C ASN A 94 15.44 7.71 17.95
N VAL A 95 16.72 7.35 18.08
CA VAL A 95 17.27 6.57 19.21
C VAL A 95 18.02 7.47 20.21
N GLN A 96 17.64 8.74 20.34
CA GLN A 96 18.18 9.66 21.35
C GLN A 96 17.10 10.30 22.21
#